data_AF-A0A7V1H1Q6-F1
#
_entry.id   AF-A0A7V1H1Q6-F1
#
_cell.length_a   1.000
_cell.length_b   1.000
_cell.length_c   1.000
_cell.angle_alpha   90.00
_cell.angle_beta   90.00
_cell.angle_gamma   90.00
#
_symmetry.space_group_name_H-M   'P 1'
#
loop_
_entity.id
_entity.type
_entity.pdbx_description
1 polymer ?
#
loop_
_entity_poly.entity_id
_entity_poly.type
_entity_poly.pdbx_seq_one_letter_code
_entity_poly.pdbx_strand_id
1 'polypeptide(L)'
;MKSWGRLTLAKTVISKTVIFMSLILMIGVGFFTTSAFAAQDLQVGVFLPNRSQQAISDHEAKVGRHQDIIMYYEAWGSSDGGNLDVERVQWIINNGSIPMITWEPWAWGADVNNQPEYSLKTIIDGDHDAYIRRYARQIKQLNTTIYMRPMHEMNGDWYPWSGTVNGNSPQQYIKAFRHIVNIFRQENALNAKWVWSPNNSGLPDWNTSSFQSYYPGDNYVDFAGIDGYNFGNMESWSQWESFSQVFDSSYRTIASFTNRPIIISETASTEGGGNKAAWITDAFQKLSSTYPRVSAIIWFDENKESDWRIASSSNSLAAYRAALAVLSDETSPTGSIAINGGAALTNNKEVTLRVQGTDAGGSGVAQMRFMNLGRSWSPWMPFRNSTSWPLPDNNGNRTVLYQLKDNANNVSPQYSDAITFDSKAPWIKTFSPNISSSESNIARFRVEWRGSDALSGIQSYNVKVRPNNSRNFRTIRHNTTSTSLQFRGRAGKTYYFKVVAKDRAGNKQTSIRKTIVPYNEGANIAKKRGFRRKNFPNSNYYKGTIRTSRRRGATIEYKFTGNSVGLITTKNRNLGKARIFIDGKYVKTINAYSRKPKYRQKLFGMSWKNTGSHTLKIVNAGRGNQKRFDIDGIAVGR
;
A
#
# COMPACT_ATOMS: atom_id res chain seq x y z
N MET A 1 58.67 -66.12 12.29
CA MET A 1 59.68 -65.64 13.26
C MET A 1 59.63 -64.12 13.28
N LYS A 2 59.24 -63.54 14.44
CA LYS A 2 59.40 -62.15 14.95
C LYS A 2 58.85 -61.00 14.05
N SER A 3 58.00 -60.06 14.50
CA SER A 3 57.55 -59.67 15.85
C SER A 3 56.21 -58.90 15.79
N TRP A 4 55.51 -58.93 16.92
CA TRP A 4 54.30 -58.22 17.34
C TRP A 4 54.47 -56.68 17.25
N GLY A 5 53.47 -55.80 17.14
CA GLY A 5 52.18 -55.74 17.83
C GLY A 5 51.38 -54.45 17.51
N ARG A 6 50.19 -54.39 18.11
CA ARG A 6 49.04 -53.45 18.01
C ARG A 6 49.35 -51.94 18.16
N LEU A 7 48.53 -51.05 17.56
CA LEU A 7 47.45 -50.26 18.22
C LEU A 7 46.77 -49.20 17.30
N THR A 8 45.46 -49.40 17.12
CA THR A 8 44.28 -48.48 16.97
C THR A 8 44.35 -46.96 16.71
N LEU A 9 43.43 -46.54 15.79
CA LEU A 9 42.55 -45.33 15.71
C LEU A 9 43.23 -43.93 15.63
N ALA A 10 42.86 -42.98 14.77
CA ALA A 10 41.52 -42.54 14.35
C ALA A 10 41.56 -41.57 13.13
N LYS A 11 40.45 -41.58 12.38
CA LYS A 11 39.79 -40.46 11.64
C LYS A 11 40.59 -39.66 10.59
N THR A 12 40.18 -39.76 9.32
CA THR A 12 39.30 -38.80 8.60
C THR A 12 39.42 -39.07 7.08
N VAL A 13 38.31 -39.46 6.44
CA VAL A 13 38.21 -39.66 4.98
C VAL A 13 37.52 -38.43 4.39
N ILE A 14 38.23 -37.69 3.53
CA ILE A 14 37.61 -36.76 2.57
C ILE A 14 37.75 -37.43 1.20
N SER A 15 36.63 -37.95 0.71
CA SER A 15 36.51 -38.60 -0.60
C SER A 15 36.19 -37.57 -1.68
N LYS A 16 36.95 -37.63 -2.77
CA LYS A 16 36.72 -36.93 -4.03
C LYS A 16 35.46 -37.49 -4.71
N THR A 17 34.64 -36.65 -5.34
CA THR A 17 33.69 -37.09 -6.36
C THR A 17 33.58 -36.06 -7.48
N VAL A 18 33.85 -36.57 -8.67
CA VAL A 18 33.73 -35.95 -10.00
C VAL A 18 32.24 -35.81 -10.36
N ILE A 19 31.82 -34.66 -10.91
CA ILE A 19 30.50 -34.50 -11.52
C ILE A 19 30.68 -34.06 -12.98
N PHE A 20 30.13 -34.88 -13.87
CA PHE A 20 29.90 -34.65 -15.30
C PHE A 20 28.98 -33.44 -15.52
N MET A 21 29.34 -32.54 -16.45
CA MET A 21 28.41 -31.56 -17.02
C MET A 21 28.10 -31.93 -18.47
N SER A 22 26.85 -32.29 -18.72
CA SER A 22 26.28 -32.58 -20.03
C SER A 22 25.98 -31.28 -20.77
N LEU A 23 26.49 -31.15 -21.99
CA LEU A 23 26.19 -30.07 -22.92
C LEU A 23 24.83 -30.36 -23.59
N ILE A 24 23.79 -29.58 -23.28
CA ILE A 24 22.52 -29.59 -24.02
C ILE A 24 22.50 -28.37 -24.93
N LEU A 25 22.53 -28.62 -26.23
CA LEU A 25 22.36 -27.66 -27.31
C LEU A 25 20.85 -27.33 -27.43
N MET A 26 20.41 -26.19 -26.90
CA MET A 26 19.09 -25.64 -27.22
C MET A 26 19.21 -24.65 -28.37
N ILE A 27 18.70 -25.05 -29.53
CA ILE A 27 18.39 -24.16 -30.64
C ILE A 27 17.14 -23.36 -30.23
N GLY A 28 17.36 -22.16 -29.70
CA GLY A 28 16.33 -21.18 -29.42
C GLY A 28 15.96 -20.45 -30.71
N VAL A 29 14.81 -20.79 -31.29
CA VAL A 29 14.14 -19.99 -32.31
C VAL A 29 13.82 -18.63 -31.68
N GLY A 30 14.46 -17.57 -32.19
CA GLY A 30 14.29 -16.21 -31.72
C GLY A 30 12.86 -15.74 -31.96
N PHE A 31 12.06 -15.71 -30.90
CA PHE A 31 10.91 -14.81 -30.85
C PHE A 31 11.46 -13.39 -30.74
N PHE A 32 11.30 -12.60 -31.81
CA PHE A 32 11.40 -11.15 -31.74
C PHE A 32 10.29 -10.66 -30.80
N THR A 33 10.59 -10.61 -29.50
CA THR A 33 9.87 -9.70 -28.61
C THR A 33 10.25 -8.31 -29.07
N THR A 34 9.28 -7.56 -29.59
CA THR A 34 9.42 -6.10 -29.77
C THR A 34 9.86 -5.53 -28.43
N SER A 35 11.15 -5.22 -28.32
CA SER A 35 11.68 -4.44 -27.22
C SER A 35 10.83 -3.18 -27.15
N ALA A 36 10.13 -2.99 -26.03
CA ALA A 36 9.61 -1.68 -25.68
C ALA A 36 10.78 -0.70 -25.83
N PHE A 37 10.57 0.39 -26.57
CA PHE A 37 11.55 1.48 -26.68
C PHE A 37 12.08 1.76 -25.27
N ALA A 38 13.36 1.46 -25.03
CA ALA A 38 14.06 1.99 -23.88
C ALA A 38 13.95 3.50 -24.00
N ALA A 39 13.54 4.18 -22.92
CA ALA A 39 13.54 5.63 -22.87
C ALA A 39 14.92 6.10 -23.35
N GLN A 40 14.96 6.96 -24.35
CA GLN A 40 16.22 7.58 -24.74
C GLN A 40 16.68 8.42 -23.55
N ASP A 41 17.85 8.13 -22.99
CA ASP A 41 18.42 8.88 -21.87
C ASP A 41 18.56 10.35 -22.30
N LEU A 42 17.76 11.23 -21.69
CA LEU A 42 17.78 12.65 -21.97
C LEU A 42 19.12 13.22 -21.50
N GLN A 43 19.93 13.72 -22.44
CA GLN A 43 21.16 14.44 -22.11
C GLN A 43 20.79 15.83 -21.58
N VAL A 44 21.38 16.24 -20.47
CA VAL A 44 21.20 17.60 -19.93
C VAL A 44 22.48 18.36 -20.14
N GLY A 45 22.37 19.53 -20.76
CA GLY A 45 23.48 20.44 -20.94
C GLY A 45 23.19 21.84 -20.45
N VAL A 46 24.24 22.65 -20.50
CA VAL A 46 24.18 24.04 -20.07
C VAL A 46 25.08 24.92 -20.93
N PHE A 47 24.64 26.15 -21.16
CA PHE A 47 25.50 27.24 -21.54
C PHE A 47 25.88 28.08 -20.31
N LEU A 48 27.17 28.35 -20.16
CA LEU A 48 27.73 29.19 -19.11
C LEU A 48 28.49 30.37 -19.73
N PRO A 49 28.24 31.62 -19.27
CA PRO A 49 28.94 32.79 -19.79
C PRO A 49 30.41 32.84 -19.36
N ASN A 50 30.73 32.30 -18.18
CA ASN A 50 32.12 32.21 -17.69
C ASN A 50 32.89 31.11 -18.42
N ARG A 51 33.98 31.49 -19.09
CA ARG A 51 34.84 30.62 -19.88
C ARG A 51 35.93 29.98 -19.03
N SER A 52 35.58 29.11 -18.09
CA SER A 52 36.56 28.38 -17.26
C SER A 52 36.09 26.98 -16.87
N GLN A 53 37.05 26.07 -16.66
CA GLN A 53 36.78 24.73 -16.12
C GLN A 53 36.07 24.81 -14.75
N GLN A 54 36.47 25.76 -13.89
CA GLN A 54 35.88 25.95 -12.57
C GLN A 54 34.39 26.29 -12.66
N ALA A 55 33.97 27.08 -13.66
CA ALA A 55 32.55 27.42 -13.83
C ALA A 55 31.68 26.19 -14.08
N ILE A 56 32.20 25.19 -14.81
CA ILE A 56 31.51 23.92 -15.06
C ILE A 56 31.35 23.16 -13.73
N SER A 57 32.44 22.97 -12.99
CA SER A 57 32.42 22.26 -11.71
C SER A 57 31.54 22.96 -10.66
N ASP A 58 31.56 24.29 -10.61
CA ASP A 58 30.69 25.08 -9.72
C ASP A 58 29.21 24.93 -10.09
N HIS A 59 28.90 24.90 -11.38
CA HIS A 59 27.53 24.68 -11.85
C HIS A 59 27.06 23.26 -11.49
N GLU A 60 27.87 22.24 -11.75
CA GLU A 60 27.53 20.84 -11.43
C GLU A 60 27.35 20.62 -9.93
N ALA A 61 28.23 21.19 -9.09
CA ALA A 61 28.07 21.18 -7.64
C ALA A 61 26.79 21.92 -7.20
N LYS A 62 26.43 23.00 -7.90
CA LYS A 62 25.21 23.76 -7.64
C LYS A 62 23.97 22.98 -8.04
N VAL A 63 23.93 22.26 -9.15
CA VAL A 63 22.73 21.52 -9.59
C VAL A 63 22.71 20.05 -9.13
N GLY A 64 23.80 19.55 -8.57
CA GLY A 64 23.92 18.20 -8.03
C GLY A 64 23.98 17.11 -9.10
N ARG A 65 24.32 17.44 -10.35
CA ARG A 65 24.44 16.49 -11.47
C ARG A 65 25.46 16.97 -12.48
N HIS A 66 26.22 16.01 -13.00
CA HIS A 66 27.06 16.15 -14.20
C HIS A 66 26.27 16.74 -15.39
N GLN A 67 26.88 17.62 -16.17
CA GLN A 67 26.30 18.15 -17.40
C GLN A 67 26.86 17.37 -18.60
N ASP A 68 25.98 16.69 -19.32
CA ASP A 68 26.33 15.83 -20.45
C ASP A 68 26.86 16.64 -21.64
N ILE A 69 26.37 17.87 -21.81
CA ILE A 69 26.74 18.78 -22.91
C ILE A 69 27.09 20.16 -22.32
N ILE A 70 28.23 20.72 -22.71
CA ILE A 70 28.57 22.12 -22.42
C ILE A 70 28.53 22.91 -23.71
N MET A 71 27.59 23.85 -23.78
CA MET A 71 27.45 24.74 -24.92
C MET A 71 28.30 25.99 -24.75
N TYR A 72 28.85 26.48 -25.85
CA TYR A 72 29.37 27.83 -25.93
C TYR A 72 29.27 28.44 -27.34
N TYR A 73 29.36 29.77 -27.42
CA TYR A 73 29.36 30.52 -28.67
C TYR A 73 30.79 30.86 -29.11
N GLU A 74 31.01 30.76 -30.42
CA GLU A 74 32.28 31.06 -31.07
C GLU A 74 32.03 31.80 -32.39
N ALA A 75 32.44 33.07 -32.45
CA ALA A 75 32.34 33.90 -33.65
C ALA A 75 33.54 33.66 -34.58
N TRP A 76 33.31 33.76 -35.90
CA TRP A 76 34.37 33.53 -36.90
C TRP A 76 35.45 34.63 -36.87
N GLY A 77 35.05 35.88 -36.64
CA GLY A 77 35.95 37.04 -36.58
C GLY A 77 36.59 37.29 -35.22
N SER A 78 36.89 36.25 -34.43
CA SER A 78 37.53 36.38 -33.12
C SER A 78 38.98 36.91 -33.22
N SER A 79 39.43 37.60 -32.18
CA SER A 79 40.72 38.31 -32.11
C SER A 79 41.97 37.42 -32.21
N ASP A 80 41.81 36.11 -32.15
CA ASP A 80 42.85 35.09 -32.30
C ASP A 80 43.04 34.61 -33.76
N GLY A 81 42.37 35.28 -34.71
CA GLY A 81 42.39 34.93 -36.13
C GLY A 81 41.48 33.75 -36.47
N GLY A 82 40.54 33.39 -35.58
CA GLY A 82 39.52 32.39 -35.82
C GLY A 82 40.03 30.96 -35.66
N ASN A 83 40.82 30.68 -34.62
CA ASN A 83 41.19 29.31 -34.30
C ASN A 83 40.18 28.71 -33.33
N LEU A 84 40.06 27.37 -33.36
CA LEU A 84 39.34 26.66 -32.31
C LEU A 84 39.95 27.01 -30.94
N ASP A 85 39.10 27.37 -29.97
CA ASP A 85 39.50 27.49 -28.56
C ASP A 85 39.77 26.10 -27.97
N VAL A 86 40.92 25.52 -28.34
CA VAL A 86 41.32 24.15 -27.97
C VAL A 86 41.36 23.99 -26.45
N GLU A 87 41.77 25.02 -25.72
CA GLU A 87 41.86 24.97 -24.27
C GLU A 87 40.47 24.80 -23.65
N ARG A 88 39.50 25.62 -24.07
CA ARG A 88 38.11 25.50 -23.60
C ARG A 88 37.50 24.15 -23.96
N VAL A 89 37.69 23.71 -25.20
CA VAL A 89 37.17 22.42 -25.65
C VAL A 89 37.78 21.27 -24.85
N GLN A 90 39.08 21.34 -24.56
CA GLN A 90 39.76 20.32 -23.76
C GLN A 90 39.25 20.29 -22.31
N TRP A 91 38.92 21.44 -21.69
CA TRP A 91 38.29 21.45 -20.36
C TRP A 91 36.95 20.71 -20.36
N ILE A 92 36.12 20.95 -21.39
CA ILE A 92 34.82 20.29 -21.53
C ILE A 92 35.00 18.78 -21.72
N ILE A 93 35.93 18.36 -22.58
CA ILE A 93 36.24 16.94 -22.80
C ILE A 93 36.76 16.28 -21.52
N ASN A 94 37.66 16.95 -20.79
CA ASN A 94 38.22 16.45 -19.53
C ASN A 94 37.17 16.36 -18.41
N ASN A 95 36.12 17.18 -18.47
CA ASN A 95 34.95 17.05 -17.60
C ASN A 95 34.15 15.77 -17.90
N GLY A 96 34.34 15.15 -19.07
CA GLY A 96 33.51 14.03 -19.55
C GLY A 96 32.23 14.49 -20.25
N SER A 97 32.16 15.76 -20.66
CA SER A 97 31.02 16.35 -21.36
C SER A 97 31.28 16.44 -22.87
N ILE A 98 30.21 16.49 -23.66
CA ILE A 98 30.26 16.75 -25.11
C ILE A 98 30.30 18.27 -25.34
N PRO A 99 31.32 18.81 -26.03
CA PRO A 99 31.32 20.21 -26.44
C PRO A 99 30.27 20.46 -27.52
N MET A 100 29.40 21.45 -27.30
CA MET A 100 28.53 22.01 -28.34
C MET A 100 28.97 23.42 -28.69
N ILE A 101 29.43 23.60 -29.92
CA ILE A 101 29.95 24.87 -30.44
C ILE A 101 28.84 25.51 -31.27
N THR A 102 28.23 26.56 -30.74
CA THR A 102 27.39 27.47 -31.54
C THR A 102 28.32 28.35 -32.35
N TRP A 103 28.38 28.08 -33.65
CA TRP A 103 29.42 28.61 -34.53
C TRP A 103 28.86 29.70 -35.44
N GLU A 104 29.32 30.94 -35.21
CA GLU A 104 28.63 32.13 -35.67
C GLU A 104 29.47 32.91 -36.70
N PRO A 105 29.06 32.97 -37.98
CA PRO A 105 29.79 33.74 -39.00
C PRO A 105 29.52 35.23 -38.86
N TRP A 106 30.29 35.91 -38.01
CA TRP A 106 30.32 37.37 -37.88
C TRP A 106 31.61 37.84 -37.21
N ALA A 107 31.88 39.14 -37.33
CA ALA A 107 32.89 39.84 -36.55
C ALA A 107 32.25 40.40 -35.28
N TRP A 108 32.79 39.98 -34.12
CA TRP A 108 32.28 40.40 -32.82
C TRP A 108 32.43 41.92 -32.62
N GLY A 109 31.36 42.57 -32.16
CA GLY A 109 31.33 44.01 -31.88
C GLY A 109 30.98 44.92 -33.08
N ALA A 110 30.74 44.36 -34.27
CA ALA A 110 30.20 45.09 -35.41
C ALA A 110 28.65 45.04 -35.45
N ASP A 111 28.02 45.91 -36.24
CA ASP A 111 26.57 45.93 -36.46
C ASP A 111 26.11 44.56 -36.99
N VAL A 112 25.26 43.85 -36.25
CA VAL A 112 24.79 42.50 -36.59
C VAL A 112 23.94 42.46 -37.87
N ASN A 113 23.34 43.59 -38.26
CA ASN A 113 22.46 43.66 -39.43
C ASN A 113 23.18 44.06 -40.72
N ASN A 114 24.48 44.39 -40.65
CA ASN A 114 25.25 44.89 -41.77
C ASN A 114 26.69 44.37 -41.75
N GLN A 115 26.86 43.10 -42.12
CA GLN A 115 28.18 42.45 -42.24
C GLN A 115 28.25 41.63 -43.54
N PRO A 116 28.32 42.29 -44.71
CA PRO A 116 28.25 41.60 -46.01
C PRO A 116 29.39 40.58 -46.24
N GLU A 117 30.53 40.77 -45.58
CA GLU A 117 31.68 39.83 -45.56
C GLU A 117 31.30 38.45 -45.01
N TYR A 118 30.28 38.39 -44.15
CA TYR A 118 29.75 37.16 -43.56
C TYR A 118 28.36 36.77 -44.10
N SER A 119 27.94 37.36 -45.23
CA SER A 119 26.72 36.91 -45.91
C SER A 119 26.82 35.44 -46.32
N LEU A 120 25.68 34.76 -46.47
CA LEU A 120 25.67 33.35 -46.87
C LEU A 120 26.32 33.14 -48.26
N LYS A 121 26.30 34.18 -49.11
CA LYS A 121 26.92 34.14 -50.44
C LYS A 121 28.45 33.99 -50.36
N THR A 122 29.12 34.71 -49.46
CA THR A 122 30.60 34.61 -49.33
C THR A 122 31.02 33.25 -48.80
N ILE A 123 30.20 32.61 -47.95
CA ILE A 123 30.41 31.22 -47.53
C ILE A 123 30.26 30.26 -48.71
N ILE A 124 29.22 30.42 -49.54
CA ILE A 124 28.96 29.55 -50.71
C ILE A 124 30.04 29.70 -51.78
N ASP A 125 30.52 30.92 -52.02
CA ASP A 125 31.53 31.22 -53.04
C ASP A 125 32.95 30.79 -52.61
N GLY A 126 33.12 30.42 -51.34
CA GLY A 126 34.33 29.82 -50.80
C GLY A 126 35.31 30.81 -50.18
N ASP A 127 34.91 32.06 -49.96
CA ASP A 127 35.76 33.11 -49.37
C ASP A 127 36.28 32.72 -47.98
N HIS A 128 35.52 31.86 -47.28
CA HIS A 128 35.83 31.37 -45.94
C HIS A 128 36.41 29.94 -45.90
N ASP A 129 36.63 29.29 -47.04
CA ASP A 129 37.02 27.86 -47.10
C ASP A 129 38.33 27.57 -46.38
N ALA A 130 39.31 28.47 -46.48
CA ALA A 130 40.60 28.30 -45.80
C ALA A 130 40.43 28.25 -44.28
N TYR A 131 39.56 29.11 -43.73
CA TYR A 131 39.19 29.14 -42.33
C TYR A 131 38.45 27.85 -41.94
N ILE A 132 37.40 27.48 -42.68
CA ILE A 132 36.57 26.29 -42.40
C ILE A 132 37.42 25.02 -42.44
N ARG A 133 38.34 24.87 -43.41
CA ARG A 133 39.26 23.72 -43.50
C ARG A 133 40.22 23.64 -42.33
N ARG A 134 40.80 24.77 -41.91
CA ARG A 134 41.68 24.83 -40.74
C ARG A 134 40.91 24.39 -39.48
N TYR A 135 39.70 24.91 -39.30
CA TYR A 135 38.84 24.56 -38.18
C TYR A 135 38.46 23.08 -38.19
N ALA A 136 38.08 22.53 -39.34
CA ALA A 136 37.77 21.11 -39.51
C ALA A 136 38.95 20.20 -39.12
N ARG A 137 40.18 20.59 -39.48
CA ARG A 137 41.40 19.85 -39.08
C ARG A 137 41.63 19.90 -37.58
N GLN A 138 41.38 21.04 -36.93
CA GLN A 138 41.48 21.17 -35.47
C GLN A 138 40.43 20.29 -34.77
N ILE A 139 39.17 20.34 -35.21
CA ILE A 139 38.10 19.46 -34.69
C ILE A 139 38.46 17.99 -34.84
N LYS A 140 38.98 17.59 -36.01
CA LYS A 140 39.43 16.21 -36.26
C LYS A 140 40.51 15.76 -35.28
N GLN A 141 41.44 16.63 -34.89
CA GLN A 141 42.55 16.30 -33.99
C GLN A 141 42.08 15.97 -32.56
N LEU A 142 40.90 16.45 -32.14
CA LEU A 142 40.36 16.18 -30.80
C LEU A 142 39.94 14.71 -30.60
N ASN A 143 39.68 13.97 -31.68
CA ASN A 143 39.31 12.55 -31.66
C ASN A 143 38.15 12.19 -30.70
N THR A 144 37.22 13.12 -30.50
CA THR A 144 36.00 12.97 -29.70
C THR A 144 34.83 13.61 -30.42
N THR A 145 33.61 13.23 -30.05
CA THR A 145 32.39 13.80 -30.61
C THR A 145 32.26 15.27 -30.25
N ILE A 146 32.07 16.13 -31.24
CA ILE A 146 31.78 17.57 -31.07
C ILE A 146 30.46 17.89 -31.76
N TYR A 147 29.56 18.57 -31.07
CA TYR A 147 28.31 19.07 -31.67
C TYR A 147 28.57 20.44 -32.28
N MET A 148 28.48 20.54 -33.60
CA MET A 148 28.62 21.77 -34.35
C MET A 148 27.24 22.33 -34.65
N ARG A 149 26.96 23.54 -34.16
CA ARG A 149 25.69 24.24 -34.36
C ARG A 149 25.92 25.55 -35.14
N PRO A 150 26.23 25.47 -36.45
CA PRO A 150 26.53 26.65 -37.24
C PRO A 150 25.26 27.42 -37.62
N MET A 151 25.37 28.75 -37.66
CA MET A 151 24.32 29.63 -38.19
C MET A 151 22.93 29.33 -37.59
N HIS A 152 22.86 29.26 -36.26
CA HIS A 152 21.63 29.04 -35.51
C HIS A 152 20.62 30.18 -35.68
N GLU A 153 19.35 29.93 -35.34
CA GLU A 153 18.22 30.88 -35.40
C GLU A 153 18.07 31.62 -36.73
N MET A 154 18.44 30.95 -37.82
CA MET A 154 18.45 31.51 -39.17
C MET A 154 17.09 32.01 -39.68
N ASN A 155 16.00 31.59 -39.02
CA ASN A 155 14.61 31.94 -39.31
C ASN A 155 14.13 33.22 -38.58
N GLY A 156 14.99 33.87 -37.80
CA GLY A 156 14.80 35.23 -37.25
C GLY A 156 15.40 36.32 -38.15
N ASP A 157 15.52 37.55 -37.63
CA ASP A 157 16.08 38.72 -38.33
C ASP A 157 17.25 39.41 -37.59
N TRP A 158 17.74 38.83 -36.49
CA TRP A 158 18.73 39.45 -35.62
C TRP A 158 20.19 39.04 -35.90
N TYR A 159 20.44 38.14 -36.87
CA TYR A 159 21.78 37.66 -37.20
C TYR A 159 22.19 37.93 -38.66
N PRO A 160 23.49 38.16 -38.93
CA PRO A 160 23.95 38.45 -40.30
C PRO A 160 23.82 37.27 -41.27
N TRP A 161 23.63 36.05 -40.76
CA TRP A 161 23.34 34.82 -41.53
C TRP A 161 21.85 34.49 -41.61
N SER A 162 20.97 35.28 -40.99
CA SER A 162 19.52 35.10 -41.12
C SER A 162 19.10 35.18 -42.58
N GLY A 163 18.10 34.40 -42.97
CA GLY A 163 17.70 34.27 -44.37
C GLY A 163 17.07 35.51 -44.99
N THR A 164 16.86 36.58 -44.22
CA THR A 164 16.30 37.86 -44.67
C THR A 164 17.25 39.05 -44.48
N VAL A 165 18.45 38.82 -43.92
CA VAL A 165 19.46 39.84 -43.60
C VAL A 165 20.61 39.77 -44.60
N ASN A 166 21.37 40.84 -44.83
CA ASN A 166 22.56 40.87 -45.72
C ASN A 166 22.34 40.33 -47.15
N GLY A 167 21.12 40.41 -47.70
CA GLY A 167 20.79 39.88 -49.03
C GLY A 167 20.78 38.35 -49.10
N ASN A 168 20.67 37.69 -47.94
CA ASN A 168 20.53 36.24 -47.82
C ASN A 168 19.16 35.76 -48.30
N SER A 169 19.02 34.43 -48.38
CA SER A 169 17.79 33.72 -48.65
C SER A 169 17.80 32.35 -47.97
N PRO A 170 16.63 31.74 -47.68
CA PRO A 170 16.57 30.37 -47.16
C PRO A 170 17.30 29.34 -48.05
N GLN A 171 17.27 29.52 -49.36
CA GLN A 171 17.97 28.64 -50.30
C GLN A 171 19.49 28.81 -50.24
N GLN A 172 19.99 30.02 -49.98
CA GLN A 172 21.41 30.23 -49.69
C GLN A 172 21.81 29.59 -48.36
N TYR A 173 20.95 29.63 -47.34
CA TYR A 173 21.23 28.96 -46.06
C TYR A 173 21.47 27.46 -46.26
N ILE A 174 20.57 26.78 -46.99
CA ILE A 174 20.73 25.36 -47.31
C ILE A 174 22.07 25.10 -48.01
N LYS A 175 22.44 25.94 -48.99
CA LYS A 175 23.70 25.79 -49.73
C LYS A 175 24.92 26.02 -48.84
N ALA A 176 24.93 27.08 -48.03
CA ALA A 176 26.02 27.41 -47.10
C ALA A 176 26.21 26.31 -46.06
N PHE A 177 25.13 25.83 -45.44
CA PHE A 177 25.18 24.73 -44.47
C PHE A 177 25.78 23.46 -45.10
N ARG A 178 25.29 23.07 -46.28
CA ARG A 178 25.83 21.91 -47.01
C ARG A 178 27.29 22.09 -47.39
N HIS A 179 27.69 23.29 -47.77
CA HIS A 179 29.08 23.62 -48.12
C HIS A 179 30.03 23.42 -46.94
N ILE A 180 29.69 23.97 -45.77
CA ILE A 180 30.44 23.78 -44.51
C ILE A 180 30.58 22.28 -44.19
N VAL A 181 29.48 21.53 -44.18
CA VAL A 181 29.48 20.09 -43.89
C VAL A 181 30.34 19.31 -44.89
N ASN A 182 30.26 19.66 -46.18
CA ASN A 182 31.06 19.03 -47.23
C ASN A 182 32.56 19.28 -47.02
N ILE A 183 32.97 20.49 -46.64
CA ILE A 183 34.38 20.79 -46.33
C ILE A 183 34.87 19.92 -45.17
N PHE A 184 34.10 19.82 -44.08
CA PHE A 184 34.47 18.96 -42.95
C PHE A 184 34.59 17.48 -43.35
N ARG A 185 33.68 16.99 -44.21
CA ARG A 185 33.76 15.63 -44.77
C ARG A 185 34.99 15.43 -45.64
N GLN A 186 35.35 16.41 -46.46
CA GLN A 186 36.57 16.38 -47.29
C GLN A 186 37.85 16.35 -46.44
N GLU A 187 37.88 17.08 -45.32
CA GLU A 187 38.99 17.04 -44.35
C GLU A 187 38.97 15.79 -43.45
N ASN A 188 37.96 14.92 -43.61
CA ASN A 188 37.70 13.71 -42.83
C ASN A 188 37.49 14.00 -41.32
N ALA A 189 36.86 15.12 -41.00
CA ALA A 189 36.47 15.53 -39.64
C ALA A 189 35.10 14.90 -39.25
N LEU A 190 35.02 13.57 -39.24
CA LEU A 190 33.77 12.81 -39.06
C LEU A 190 33.26 12.78 -37.60
N ASN A 191 34.08 13.28 -36.67
CA ASN A 191 33.74 13.44 -35.26
C ASN A 191 32.90 14.69 -34.98
N ALA A 192 32.75 15.59 -35.96
CA ALA A 192 31.76 16.66 -35.94
C ALA A 192 30.34 16.10 -36.22
N LYS A 193 29.38 16.42 -35.34
CA LYS A 193 27.95 16.14 -35.49
C LYS A 193 27.18 17.43 -35.68
N TRP A 194 26.29 17.45 -36.65
CA TRP A 194 25.66 18.68 -37.13
C TRP A 194 24.30 18.92 -36.50
N VAL A 195 24.19 20.03 -35.77
CA VAL A 195 22.95 20.50 -35.13
C VAL A 195 22.37 21.63 -35.98
N TRP A 196 21.28 21.35 -36.68
CA TRP A 196 20.51 22.38 -37.42
C TRP A 196 19.47 22.98 -36.49
N SER A 197 19.58 24.26 -36.13
CA SER A 197 18.90 24.84 -34.96
C SER A 197 18.17 26.15 -35.27
N PRO A 198 16.89 26.11 -35.68
CA PRO A 198 16.05 27.30 -35.75
C PRO A 198 15.59 27.81 -34.37
N ASN A 199 15.11 29.05 -34.32
CA ASN A 199 14.29 29.57 -33.23
C ASN A 199 12.90 28.91 -33.25
N ASN A 200 12.24 28.73 -32.10
CA ASN A 200 10.94 28.06 -31.97
C ASN A 200 9.82 28.70 -32.79
N SER A 201 10.00 29.96 -33.18
CA SER A 201 9.13 30.70 -34.08
C SER A 201 9.99 31.40 -35.14
N GLY A 202 9.37 31.86 -36.22
CA GLY A 202 10.06 32.67 -37.22
C GLY A 202 9.27 33.92 -37.54
N LEU A 203 9.80 34.75 -38.44
CA LEU A 203 9.19 36.02 -38.85
C LEU A 203 7.75 35.84 -39.40
N PRO A 204 6.90 36.89 -39.37
CA PRO A 204 5.51 36.81 -39.83
C PRO A 204 5.31 36.36 -41.29
N ASP A 205 6.32 36.52 -42.15
CA ASP A 205 6.28 36.05 -43.53
C ASP A 205 6.63 34.55 -43.61
N TRP A 206 5.61 33.73 -43.82
CA TRP A 206 5.70 32.26 -43.89
C TRP A 206 6.72 31.74 -44.90
N ASN A 207 6.94 32.43 -46.03
CA ASN A 207 7.84 31.97 -47.08
C ASN A 207 9.32 32.07 -46.67
N THR A 208 9.62 33.00 -45.76
CA THR A 208 10.97 33.29 -45.25
C THR A 208 11.18 32.81 -43.82
N SER A 209 10.17 32.22 -43.16
CA SER A 209 10.25 31.78 -41.75
C SER A 209 9.95 30.30 -41.50
N SER A 210 9.43 29.56 -42.49
CA SER A 210 9.15 28.12 -42.35
C SER A 210 10.41 27.29 -42.11
N PHE A 211 10.37 26.41 -41.11
CA PHE A 211 11.44 25.45 -40.78
C PHE A 211 11.93 24.64 -41.99
N GLN A 212 11.00 24.17 -42.83
CA GLN A 212 11.31 23.37 -44.01
C GLN A 212 12.16 24.14 -45.03
N SER A 213 11.97 25.47 -45.16
CA SER A 213 12.69 26.31 -46.11
C SER A 213 14.18 26.43 -45.81
N TYR A 214 14.59 26.16 -44.56
CA TYR A 214 15.98 26.22 -44.11
C TYR A 214 16.61 24.83 -43.91
N TYR A 215 15.83 23.75 -44.02
CA TYR A 215 16.32 22.42 -43.68
C TYR A 215 17.27 21.86 -44.75
N PRO A 216 18.55 21.59 -44.43
CA PRO A 216 19.53 21.16 -45.44
C PRO A 216 19.38 19.69 -45.83
N GLY A 217 18.49 18.94 -45.16
CA GLY A 217 18.17 17.53 -45.44
C GLY A 217 18.90 16.57 -44.49
N ASP A 218 18.30 15.40 -44.26
CA ASP A 218 18.81 14.40 -43.30
C ASP A 218 20.27 14.00 -43.56
N ASN A 219 20.75 14.03 -44.82
CA ASN A 219 22.15 13.72 -45.15
C ASN A 219 23.17 14.74 -44.62
N TYR A 220 22.73 15.87 -44.06
CA TYR A 220 23.59 16.94 -43.56
C TYR A 220 23.37 17.24 -42.08
N VAL A 221 22.36 16.63 -41.46
CA VAL A 221 21.94 16.92 -40.09
C VAL A 221 22.01 15.65 -39.27
N ASP A 222 22.70 15.71 -38.14
CA ASP A 222 22.68 14.64 -37.14
C ASP A 222 21.56 14.88 -36.11
N PHE A 223 21.33 16.14 -35.74
CA PHE A 223 20.31 16.57 -34.76
C PHE A 223 19.53 17.80 -35.24
N ALA A 224 18.22 17.81 -35.02
CA ALA A 224 17.40 19.02 -35.19
C ALA A 224 17.33 19.78 -33.85
N GLY A 225 17.90 20.98 -33.80
CA GLY A 225 17.81 21.91 -32.68
C GLY A 225 16.48 22.68 -32.66
N ILE A 226 16.13 23.23 -31.51
CA ILE A 226 15.09 24.24 -31.32
C ILE A 226 15.52 25.14 -30.17
N ASP A 227 15.60 26.44 -30.43
CA ASP A 227 15.82 27.45 -29.39
C ASP A 227 14.49 28.06 -28.98
N GLY A 228 14.24 28.28 -27.70
CA GLY A 228 12.97 28.85 -27.26
C GLY A 228 12.96 29.21 -25.78
N TYR A 229 12.34 30.33 -25.46
CA TYR A 229 12.40 30.93 -24.14
C TYR A 229 11.01 31.34 -23.66
N ASN A 230 10.74 31.15 -22.37
CA ASN A 230 9.59 31.79 -21.73
C ASN A 230 10.02 33.18 -21.22
N PHE A 231 9.75 34.22 -22.01
CA PHE A 231 10.04 35.61 -21.67
C PHE A 231 9.12 36.20 -20.60
N GLY A 232 8.03 35.51 -20.22
CA GLY A 232 7.12 36.02 -19.21
C GLY A 232 6.59 37.40 -19.57
N ASN A 233 6.46 38.28 -18.60
CA ASN A 233 6.07 39.68 -18.83
C ASN A 233 7.28 40.63 -18.76
N MET A 234 8.48 40.15 -19.12
CA MET A 234 9.71 40.94 -19.01
C MET A 234 9.88 41.93 -20.17
N GLU A 235 9.24 41.66 -21.31
CA GLU A 235 9.25 42.51 -22.49
C GLU A 235 7.84 42.98 -22.82
N SER A 236 7.73 44.15 -23.45
CA SER A 236 6.42 44.72 -23.83
C SER A 236 5.63 43.85 -24.81
N TRP A 237 6.31 42.99 -25.56
CA TRP A 237 5.75 42.08 -26.55
C TRP A 237 5.55 40.65 -26.05
N SER A 238 6.03 40.32 -24.83
CA SER A 238 5.99 38.97 -24.30
C SER A 238 4.89 38.77 -23.26
N GLN A 239 4.51 37.51 -23.08
CA GLN A 239 3.64 37.06 -22.00
C GLN A 239 4.15 35.72 -21.47
N TRP A 240 3.66 35.32 -20.29
CA TRP A 240 3.99 34.00 -19.75
C TRP A 240 3.51 32.84 -20.62
N GLU A 241 4.44 31.96 -20.97
CA GLU A 241 4.19 30.76 -21.75
C GLU A 241 4.70 29.51 -21.01
N SER A 242 3.87 28.47 -20.93
CA SER A 242 4.31 27.14 -20.50
C SER A 242 5.34 26.55 -21.47
N PHE A 243 6.14 25.58 -21.02
CA PHE A 243 7.10 24.89 -21.87
C PHE A 243 6.43 24.34 -23.15
N SER A 244 5.21 23.82 -23.01
CA SER A 244 4.47 23.31 -24.18
C SER A 244 4.04 24.42 -25.13
N GLN A 245 3.62 25.60 -24.64
CA GLN A 245 3.31 26.73 -25.52
C GLN A 245 4.53 27.21 -26.32
N VAL A 246 5.71 27.19 -25.69
CA VAL A 246 6.97 27.56 -26.35
C VAL A 246 7.36 26.54 -27.43
N PHE A 247 7.19 25.24 -27.21
CA PHE A 247 7.82 24.19 -28.04
C PHE A 247 6.88 23.27 -28.84
N ASP A 248 5.57 23.18 -28.54
CA ASP A 248 4.69 22.18 -29.19
C ASP A 248 4.66 22.37 -30.72
N SER A 249 4.52 23.62 -31.17
CA SER A 249 4.37 23.94 -32.60
C SER A 249 5.64 23.60 -33.39
N SER A 250 6.80 24.04 -32.90
CA SER A 250 8.10 23.79 -33.52
C SER A 250 8.46 22.31 -33.50
N TYR A 251 8.27 21.64 -32.36
CA TYR A 251 8.49 20.20 -32.23
C TYR A 251 7.65 19.40 -33.24
N ARG A 252 6.33 19.65 -33.30
CA ARG A 252 5.43 18.93 -34.23
C ARG A 252 5.77 19.20 -35.69
N THR A 253 6.12 20.44 -36.01
CA THR A 253 6.46 20.81 -37.37
C THR A 253 7.75 20.14 -37.81
N ILE A 254 8.83 20.22 -37.01
CA ILE A 254 10.10 19.54 -37.30
C ILE A 254 9.91 18.02 -37.36
N ALA A 255 9.13 17.46 -36.43
CA ALA A 255 8.86 16.03 -36.40
C ALA A 255 8.09 15.53 -37.63
N SER A 256 7.41 16.41 -38.37
CA SER A 256 6.64 16.05 -39.57
C SER A 256 7.47 15.78 -40.82
N PHE A 257 8.71 16.29 -40.90
CA PHE A 257 9.53 16.21 -42.13
C PHE A 257 10.93 15.61 -41.94
N THR A 258 11.38 15.36 -40.72
CA THR A 258 12.63 14.64 -40.43
C THR A 258 12.41 13.65 -39.30
N ASN A 259 13.20 12.57 -39.25
CA ASN A 259 13.25 11.60 -38.15
C ASN A 259 14.48 11.77 -37.23
N ARG A 260 15.30 12.81 -37.44
CA ARG A 260 16.49 13.08 -36.61
C ARG A 260 16.10 13.33 -35.14
N PRO A 261 16.92 12.90 -34.16
CA PRO A 261 16.69 13.28 -32.76
C PRO A 261 16.67 14.80 -32.61
N ILE A 262 15.89 15.29 -31.66
CA ILE A 262 15.70 16.71 -31.39
C ILE A 262 16.52 17.13 -30.18
N ILE A 263 17.18 18.27 -30.25
CA ILE A 263 17.84 18.93 -29.12
C ILE A 263 17.05 20.20 -28.84
N ILE A 264 16.60 20.42 -27.61
CA ILE A 264 16.24 21.76 -27.17
C ILE A 264 17.56 22.48 -26.93
N SER A 265 18.06 23.11 -27.98
CA SER A 265 19.44 23.60 -28.11
C SER A 265 19.69 24.85 -27.28
N GLU A 266 18.62 25.58 -26.97
CA GLU A 266 18.61 26.63 -25.96
C GLU A 266 17.22 26.75 -25.34
N THR A 267 17.18 26.81 -24.01
CA THR A 267 15.97 27.25 -23.33
C THR A 267 16.24 27.81 -21.94
N ALA A 268 15.36 28.70 -21.51
CA ALA A 268 15.19 29.10 -20.13
C ALA A 268 13.80 29.72 -19.91
N SER A 269 13.48 29.96 -18.65
CA SER A 269 12.29 30.72 -18.24
C SER A 269 12.71 31.88 -17.36
N THR A 270 12.01 32.99 -17.47
CA THR A 270 12.09 34.09 -16.49
C THR A 270 11.36 33.72 -15.19
N GLU A 271 11.54 34.53 -14.15
CA GLU A 271 10.71 34.55 -12.93
C GLU A 271 9.46 35.45 -13.08
N GLY A 272 9.46 36.40 -14.02
CA GLY A 272 8.38 37.37 -14.19
C GLY A 272 7.16 36.82 -14.94
N GLY A 273 5.94 37.09 -14.45
CA GLY A 273 4.69 36.71 -15.13
C GLY A 273 4.13 35.32 -14.78
N GLY A 274 4.82 34.52 -13.96
CA GLY A 274 4.35 33.20 -13.53
C GLY A 274 5.24 32.53 -12.49
N ASN A 275 5.35 31.20 -12.53
CA ASN A 275 6.14 30.41 -11.57
C ASN A 275 7.20 29.56 -12.30
N LYS A 276 8.45 30.02 -12.26
CA LYS A 276 9.57 29.36 -12.93
C LYS A 276 9.85 27.95 -12.39
N ALA A 277 9.72 27.74 -11.08
CA ALA A 277 9.90 26.42 -10.48
C ALA A 277 8.86 25.40 -11.00
N ALA A 278 7.61 25.83 -11.14
CA ALA A 278 6.55 25.00 -11.75
C ALA A 278 6.81 24.78 -13.24
N TRP A 279 7.30 25.79 -13.96
CA TRP A 279 7.67 25.68 -15.38
C TRP A 279 8.80 24.68 -15.61
N ILE A 280 9.86 24.71 -14.79
CA ILE A 280 10.96 23.75 -14.82
C ILE A 280 10.44 22.33 -14.59
N THR A 281 9.60 22.15 -13.57
CA THR A 281 9.01 20.84 -13.25
C THR A 281 8.17 20.32 -14.42
N ASP A 282 7.33 21.16 -15.04
CA ASP A 282 6.52 20.80 -16.21
C ASP A 282 7.41 20.47 -17.42
N ALA A 283 8.45 21.26 -17.70
CA ALA A 283 9.37 21.04 -18.82
C ALA A 283 9.95 19.62 -18.79
N PHE A 284 10.58 19.21 -17.68
CA PHE A 284 11.18 17.87 -17.56
C PHE A 284 10.14 16.74 -17.57
N GLN A 285 8.94 16.96 -17.03
CA GLN A 285 7.83 16.00 -17.13
C GLN A 285 7.35 15.85 -18.59
N LYS A 286 7.31 16.93 -19.36
CA LYS A 286 6.89 16.91 -20.76
C LYS A 286 7.93 16.28 -21.67
N LEU A 287 9.22 16.48 -21.40
CA LEU A 287 10.30 15.82 -22.13
C LEU A 287 10.16 14.29 -22.08
N SER A 288 9.87 13.73 -20.91
CA SER A 288 9.70 12.28 -20.74
C SER A 288 8.36 11.73 -21.26
N SER A 289 7.29 12.53 -21.29
CA SER A 289 5.93 12.04 -21.59
C SER A 289 5.38 12.44 -22.96
N THR A 290 5.75 13.62 -23.46
CA THR A 290 5.13 14.29 -24.61
C THR A 290 6.10 14.46 -25.78
N TYR A 291 7.40 14.62 -25.49
CA TYR A 291 8.43 14.90 -26.50
C TYR A 291 9.48 13.76 -26.63
N PRO A 292 9.08 12.53 -26.99
CA PRO A 292 9.95 11.35 -26.95
C PRO A 292 11.13 11.38 -27.93
N ARG A 293 11.14 12.31 -28.91
CA ARG A 293 12.28 12.50 -29.83
C ARG A 293 13.32 13.47 -29.31
N VAL A 294 13.07 14.17 -28.20
CA VAL A 294 14.05 15.07 -27.60
C VAL A 294 15.10 14.23 -26.90
N SER A 295 16.33 14.26 -27.41
CA SER A 295 17.48 13.55 -26.86
C SER A 295 18.34 14.41 -25.96
N ALA A 296 18.21 15.73 -26.03
CA ALA A 296 18.93 16.64 -25.15
C ALA A 296 18.17 17.94 -24.87
N ILE A 297 18.41 18.53 -23.70
CA ILE A 297 17.98 19.89 -23.33
C ILE A 297 19.18 20.67 -22.82
N ILE A 298 19.39 21.87 -23.37
CA ILE A 298 20.49 22.75 -23.01
C ILE A 298 19.91 23.99 -22.33
N TRP A 299 20.19 24.17 -21.04
CA TRP A 299 19.76 25.34 -20.30
C TRP A 299 20.67 26.54 -20.60
N PHE A 300 20.09 27.71 -20.84
CA PHE A 300 20.83 28.97 -20.99
C PHE A 300 21.01 29.64 -19.62
N ASP A 301 22.15 29.42 -18.94
CA ASP A 301 22.37 29.83 -17.53
C ASP A 301 23.09 31.18 -17.42
N GLU A 302 22.47 32.24 -17.95
CA GLU A 302 23.01 33.60 -17.93
C GLU A 302 21.98 34.63 -17.41
N ASN A 303 22.45 35.76 -16.87
CA ASN A 303 21.59 36.90 -16.59
C ASN A 303 21.79 37.94 -17.70
N LYS A 304 20.81 38.03 -18.61
CA LYS A 304 20.91 38.81 -19.86
C LYS A 304 19.63 39.62 -20.12
N GLU A 305 18.88 39.34 -21.19
CA GLU A 305 17.59 39.98 -21.50
C GLU A 305 16.60 39.79 -20.33
N SER A 306 16.70 38.64 -19.66
CA SER A 306 16.11 38.36 -18.36
C SER A 306 17.09 37.54 -17.52
N ASP A 307 16.78 37.36 -16.23
CA ASP A 307 17.54 36.43 -15.38
C ASP A 307 17.17 34.97 -15.70
N TRP A 308 17.85 34.39 -16.69
CA TRP A 308 17.64 33.04 -17.18
C TRP A 308 18.21 31.97 -16.26
N ARG A 309 19.13 32.34 -15.38
CA ARG A 309 19.87 31.42 -14.51
C ARG A 309 18.95 30.47 -13.75
N ILE A 310 19.35 29.20 -13.65
CA ILE A 310 18.62 28.16 -12.89
C ILE A 310 18.47 28.58 -11.43
N ALA A 311 19.49 29.24 -10.90
CA ALA A 311 19.55 29.75 -9.54
C ALA A 311 19.09 31.21 -9.42
N SER A 312 18.21 31.70 -10.30
CA SER A 312 17.54 33.01 -10.17
C SER A 312 16.71 33.09 -8.87
N SER A 313 16.22 31.96 -8.37
CA SER A 313 15.61 31.82 -7.04
C SER A 313 15.90 30.46 -6.42
N SER A 314 15.74 30.36 -5.09
CA SER A 314 15.87 29.09 -4.37
C SER A 314 14.84 28.05 -4.81
N ASN A 315 13.62 28.48 -5.17
CA ASN A 315 12.56 27.60 -5.66
C ASN A 315 12.91 27.04 -7.04
N SER A 316 13.42 27.86 -7.96
CA SER A 316 13.83 27.43 -9.30
C SER A 316 14.99 26.43 -9.23
N LEU A 317 16.00 26.70 -8.39
CA LEU A 317 17.09 25.75 -8.17
C LEU A 317 16.60 24.43 -7.56
N ALA A 318 15.70 24.47 -6.58
CA ALA A 318 15.13 23.28 -5.97
C ALA A 318 14.33 22.43 -6.97
N ALA A 319 13.51 23.07 -7.82
CA ALA A 319 12.76 22.38 -8.86
C ALA A 319 13.68 21.75 -9.91
N TYR A 320 14.73 22.45 -10.34
CA TYR A 320 15.70 21.90 -11.29
C TYR A 320 16.44 20.70 -10.71
N ARG A 321 16.95 20.81 -9.47
CA ARG A 321 17.57 19.68 -8.75
C ARG A 321 16.64 18.48 -8.63
N ALA A 322 15.36 18.70 -8.30
CA ALA A 322 14.38 17.63 -8.20
C ALA A 322 14.12 16.95 -9.55
N ALA A 323 14.03 17.72 -10.64
CA ALA A 323 13.87 17.17 -11.98
C ALA A 323 15.10 16.35 -12.41
N LEU A 324 16.30 16.82 -12.11
CA LEU A 324 17.53 16.09 -12.37
C LEU A 324 17.65 14.80 -11.55
N ALA A 325 17.27 14.82 -10.27
CA ALA A 325 17.26 13.63 -9.43
C ALA A 325 16.36 12.53 -10.01
N VAL A 326 15.20 12.89 -10.56
CA VAL A 326 14.31 11.94 -11.24
C VAL A 326 14.98 11.32 -12.47
N LEU A 327 15.77 12.07 -13.23
CA LEU A 327 16.47 11.55 -14.41
C LEU A 327 17.62 10.61 -14.07
N SER A 328 18.29 10.81 -12.94
CA SER A 328 19.46 10.02 -12.52
C SER A 328 19.12 8.85 -11.59
N ASP A 329 17.86 8.72 -11.16
CA ASP A 329 17.49 7.75 -10.15
C ASP A 329 17.18 6.38 -10.76
N GLU A 330 18.10 5.44 -10.57
CA GLU A 330 17.95 4.02 -10.90
C GLU A 330 17.67 3.15 -9.64
N THR A 331 17.56 3.77 -8.47
CA THR A 331 17.45 3.08 -7.19
C THR A 331 15.99 2.84 -6.85
N SER A 332 15.60 1.57 -6.76
CA SER A 332 14.23 1.24 -6.35
C SER A 332 13.93 1.68 -4.90
N PRO A 333 12.72 2.20 -4.63
CA PRO A 333 12.34 2.59 -3.29
C PRO A 333 12.25 1.38 -2.34
N THR A 334 12.38 1.63 -1.05
CA THR A 334 12.26 0.63 0.02
C THR A 334 11.06 0.90 0.92
N GLY A 335 10.50 -0.13 1.56
CA GLY A 335 9.30 0.03 2.36
C GLY A 335 9.01 -1.09 3.34
N SER A 336 7.93 -0.90 4.11
CA SER A 336 7.39 -1.90 5.03
C SER A 336 5.86 -1.78 5.11
N ILE A 337 5.21 -2.85 5.56
CA ILE A 337 3.75 -2.94 5.74
C ILE A 337 3.42 -3.61 7.08
N ALA A 338 2.37 -3.12 7.75
CA ALA A 338 1.78 -3.73 8.93
C ALA A 338 0.25 -3.68 8.87
N ILE A 339 -0.40 -4.84 8.95
CA ILE A 339 -1.86 -5.01 8.99
C ILE A 339 -2.33 -4.78 10.44
N ASN A 340 -3.25 -3.83 10.64
CA ASN A 340 -3.79 -3.45 11.95
C ASN A 340 -2.71 -3.15 13.00
N GLY A 341 -1.55 -2.64 12.58
CA GLY A 341 -0.40 -2.39 13.46
C GLY A 341 0.30 -3.66 13.95
N GLY A 342 0.27 -4.75 13.19
CA GLY A 342 0.91 -6.02 13.52
C GLY A 342 0.06 -6.96 14.38
N ALA A 343 -1.26 -6.79 14.35
CA ALA A 343 -2.17 -7.67 15.10
C ALA A 343 -2.17 -9.09 14.51
N ALA A 344 -2.05 -10.12 15.37
CA ALA A 344 -2.05 -11.51 14.91
C ALA A 344 -3.43 -12.01 14.42
N LEU A 345 -4.52 -11.39 14.90
CA LEU A 345 -5.89 -11.83 14.69
C LEU A 345 -6.82 -10.65 14.39
N THR A 346 -7.83 -10.88 13.56
CA THR A 346 -8.94 -9.94 13.34
C THR A 346 -10.23 -10.70 13.07
N ASN A 347 -11.36 -10.14 13.47
CA ASN A 347 -12.68 -10.56 13.02
C ASN A 347 -13.36 -9.54 12.08
N ASN A 348 -12.65 -8.47 11.74
CA ASN A 348 -13.07 -7.48 10.75
C ASN A 348 -12.42 -7.77 9.39
N LYS A 349 -13.22 -7.74 8.33
CA LYS A 349 -12.76 -7.91 6.94
C LYS A 349 -12.05 -6.67 6.40
N GLU A 350 -12.46 -5.50 6.86
CA GLU A 350 -11.78 -4.23 6.55
C GLU A 350 -10.65 -4.03 7.55
N VAL A 351 -9.40 -4.14 7.08
CA VAL A 351 -8.20 -3.92 7.90
C VAL A 351 -7.53 -2.61 7.53
N THR A 352 -6.82 -2.01 8.49
CA THR A 352 -5.96 -0.86 8.21
C THR A 352 -4.57 -1.36 7.85
N LEU A 353 -4.08 -0.99 6.67
CA LEU A 353 -2.68 -1.19 6.30
C LEU A 353 -1.91 0.08 6.68
N ARG A 354 -0.92 -0.04 7.56
CA ARG A 354 0.09 1.00 7.78
C ARG A 354 1.30 0.66 6.95
N VAL A 355 1.78 1.61 6.16
CA VAL A 355 2.93 1.42 5.29
C VAL A 355 3.96 2.52 5.46
N GLN A 356 5.21 2.19 5.14
CA GLN A 356 6.30 3.13 5.05
C GLN A 356 6.96 3.01 3.69
N GLY A 357 7.56 4.11 3.24
CA GLY A 357 8.30 4.21 2.00
C GLY A 357 9.43 5.21 2.14
N THR A 358 10.62 4.83 1.71
CA THR A 358 11.79 5.69 1.61
C THR A 358 12.46 5.43 0.28
N ASP A 359 13.00 6.47 -0.32
CA ASP A 359 13.77 6.37 -1.54
C ASP A 359 15.16 7.00 -1.31
N ALA A 360 16.20 6.22 -1.57
CA ALA A 360 17.59 6.64 -1.39
C ALA A 360 18.18 7.20 -2.70
N GLY A 361 17.53 6.96 -3.85
CA GLY A 361 17.91 7.54 -5.13
C GLY A 361 17.61 9.04 -5.22
N GLY A 362 16.65 9.51 -4.41
CA GLY A 362 16.38 10.93 -4.20
C GLY A 362 15.23 11.47 -5.05
N SER A 363 14.65 10.67 -5.95
CA SER A 363 13.44 11.05 -6.66
C SER A 363 12.20 11.04 -5.76
N GLY A 364 12.24 10.30 -4.65
CA GLY A 364 11.17 10.23 -3.66
C GLY A 364 10.06 9.24 -4.04
N VAL A 365 9.28 8.80 -3.04
CA VAL A 365 8.23 7.79 -3.24
C VAL A 365 6.95 8.42 -3.79
N ALA A 366 6.49 7.96 -4.96
CA ALA A 366 5.35 8.55 -5.67
C ALA A 366 4.05 7.75 -5.45
N GLN A 367 4.11 6.44 -5.65
CA GLN A 367 2.93 5.58 -5.72
C GLN A 367 3.11 4.29 -4.91
N MET A 368 1.99 3.70 -4.55
CA MET A 368 1.90 2.39 -3.92
C MET A 368 0.83 1.52 -4.58
N ARG A 369 0.90 0.21 -4.36
CA ARG A 369 -0.17 -0.72 -4.70
C ARG A 369 -0.17 -1.93 -3.78
N PHE A 370 -1.31 -2.62 -3.74
CA PHE A 370 -1.55 -3.75 -2.85
C PHE A 370 -2.14 -4.95 -3.58
N MET A 371 -1.94 -6.13 -3.01
CA MET A 371 -2.52 -7.38 -3.51
C MET A 371 -2.81 -8.33 -2.37
N ASN A 372 -4.01 -8.91 -2.34
CA ASN A 372 -4.25 -10.10 -1.53
C ASN A 372 -3.53 -11.29 -2.19
N LEU A 373 -2.72 -12.05 -1.45
CA LEU A 373 -1.93 -13.15 -2.02
C LEU A 373 -2.76 -14.07 -2.92
N GLY A 374 -2.31 -14.28 -4.16
CA GLY A 374 -3.01 -15.08 -5.18
C GLY A 374 -4.13 -14.35 -5.93
N ARG A 375 -4.24 -13.02 -5.81
CA ARG A 375 -5.14 -12.16 -6.60
C ARG A 375 -4.33 -11.28 -7.56
N SER A 376 -5.00 -10.33 -8.21
CA SER A 376 -4.35 -9.30 -9.01
C SER A 376 -3.94 -8.11 -8.15
N TRP A 377 -2.89 -7.41 -8.58
CA TRP A 377 -2.53 -6.11 -8.02
C TRP A 377 -3.65 -5.09 -8.22
N SER A 378 -3.85 -4.22 -7.23
CA SER A 378 -4.59 -2.98 -7.43
C SER A 378 -3.89 -2.11 -8.50
N PRO A 379 -4.62 -1.16 -9.11
CA PRO A 379 -3.98 -0.03 -9.78
C PRO A 379 -2.97 0.66 -8.84
N TRP A 380 -1.98 1.30 -9.44
CA TRP A 380 -1.11 2.22 -8.71
C TRP A 380 -1.94 3.38 -8.16
N MET A 381 -1.70 3.75 -6.91
CA MET A 381 -2.35 4.86 -6.23
C MET A 381 -1.30 5.77 -5.58
N PRO A 382 -1.59 7.07 -5.34
CA PRO A 382 -0.65 7.95 -4.65
C PRO A 382 -0.21 7.38 -3.31
N PHE A 383 1.07 7.51 -2.99
CA PHE A 383 1.62 7.03 -1.74
C PHE A 383 0.95 7.71 -0.52
N ARG A 384 0.53 6.90 0.45
CA ARG A 384 -0.02 7.35 1.74
C ARG A 384 0.40 6.36 2.83
N ASN A 385 0.71 6.85 4.02
CA ASN A 385 1.23 6.02 5.12
C ASN A 385 0.16 5.08 5.73
N SER A 386 -1.11 5.21 5.33
CA SER A 386 -2.21 4.37 5.80
C SER A 386 -3.34 4.27 4.78
N THR A 387 -3.96 3.09 4.69
CA THR A 387 -5.19 2.87 3.90
C THR A 387 -6.08 1.76 4.50
N SER A 388 -7.38 1.75 4.15
CA SER A 388 -8.27 0.61 4.43
C SER A 388 -8.14 -0.43 3.31
N TRP A 389 -8.20 -1.71 3.68
CA TRP A 389 -8.06 -2.79 2.72
C TRP A 389 -8.99 -3.98 3.04
N PRO A 390 -9.76 -4.48 2.06
CA PRO A 390 -10.63 -5.63 2.24
C PRO A 390 -9.83 -6.95 2.17
N LEU A 391 -10.00 -7.78 3.20
CA LEU A 391 -9.55 -9.17 3.18
C LEU A 391 -10.56 -10.09 2.47
N PRO A 392 -10.11 -11.19 1.85
CA PRO A 392 -10.99 -12.24 1.33
C PRO A 392 -11.98 -12.81 2.35
N ASP A 393 -13.16 -13.24 1.86
CA ASP A 393 -14.31 -13.65 2.68
C ASP A 393 -14.14 -14.91 3.52
N ASN A 394 -13.09 -15.70 3.27
CA ASN A 394 -12.84 -16.95 3.97
C ASN A 394 -12.01 -16.75 5.24
N ASN A 395 -12.23 -17.58 6.27
CA ASN A 395 -11.37 -17.60 7.48
C ASN A 395 -9.99 -18.22 7.21
N GLY A 396 -8.99 -17.81 7.99
CA GLY A 396 -7.63 -18.34 7.95
C GLY A 396 -6.57 -17.26 7.83
N ASN A 397 -5.33 -17.65 7.52
CA ASN A 397 -4.25 -16.70 7.32
C ASN A 397 -4.47 -15.88 6.04
N ARG A 398 -4.33 -14.56 6.13
CA ARG A 398 -4.54 -13.60 5.05
C ARG A 398 -3.28 -12.77 4.90
N THR A 399 -2.64 -12.86 3.74
CA THR A 399 -1.42 -12.12 3.42
C THR A 399 -1.74 -11.01 2.43
N VAL A 400 -1.28 -9.80 2.74
CA VAL A 400 -1.34 -8.65 1.85
C VAL A 400 0.08 -8.33 1.40
N LEU A 401 0.27 -8.22 0.09
CA LEU A 401 1.51 -7.78 -0.54
C LEU A 401 1.42 -6.29 -0.86
N TYR A 402 2.58 -5.64 -0.88
CA TYR A 402 2.77 -4.21 -1.02
C TYR A 402 3.98 -3.93 -1.91
N GLN A 403 3.82 -2.95 -2.81
CA GLN A 403 4.91 -2.41 -3.62
C GLN A 403 4.83 -0.89 -3.67
N LEU A 404 5.99 -0.28 -3.86
CA LEU A 404 6.20 1.13 -4.08
C LEU A 404 6.70 1.39 -5.50
N LYS A 405 6.45 2.59 -5.98
CA LYS A 405 7.07 3.16 -7.16
C LYS A 405 7.48 4.60 -6.86
N ASP A 406 8.69 4.97 -7.23
CA ASP A 406 9.22 6.32 -7.06
C ASP A 406 8.81 7.25 -8.21
N ASN A 407 9.36 8.47 -8.24
CA ASN A 407 9.11 9.44 -9.32
C ASN A 407 9.93 9.15 -10.59
N ALA A 408 10.98 8.34 -10.52
CA ALA A 408 11.74 7.82 -11.65
C ALA A 408 11.14 6.55 -12.28
N ASN A 409 10.04 6.05 -11.73
CA ASN A 409 9.34 4.81 -12.09
C ASN A 409 10.05 3.50 -11.71
N ASN A 410 11.06 3.53 -10.84
CA ASN A 410 11.61 2.30 -10.27
C ASN A 410 10.61 1.68 -9.30
N VAL A 411 10.49 0.35 -9.35
CA VAL A 411 9.51 -0.42 -8.56
C VAL A 411 10.22 -1.21 -7.48
N SER A 412 9.77 -1.07 -6.23
CA SER A 412 10.34 -1.79 -5.11
C SER A 412 10.21 -3.33 -5.23
N PRO A 413 11.04 -4.08 -4.49
CA PRO A 413 10.71 -5.45 -4.12
C PRO A 413 9.32 -5.55 -3.48
N GLN A 414 8.78 -6.76 -3.43
CA GLN A 414 7.51 -7.01 -2.75
C GLN A 414 7.73 -7.12 -1.24
N TYR A 415 6.93 -6.37 -0.50
CA TYR A 415 6.80 -6.51 0.95
C TYR A 415 5.48 -7.19 1.28
N SER A 416 5.38 -7.80 2.46
CA SER A 416 4.14 -8.43 2.88
C SER A 416 3.97 -8.43 4.39
N ASP A 417 2.72 -8.46 4.82
CA ASP A 417 2.35 -8.81 6.19
C ASP A 417 1.13 -9.74 6.16
N ALA A 418 0.90 -10.46 7.26
CA ALA A 418 -0.15 -11.46 7.36
C ALA A 418 -0.93 -11.36 8.67
N ILE A 419 -2.23 -11.62 8.58
CA ILE A 419 -3.15 -11.65 9.73
C ILE A 419 -4.07 -12.86 9.64
N THR A 420 -4.39 -13.49 10.79
CA THR A 420 -5.41 -14.53 10.82
C THR A 420 -6.80 -13.91 10.94
N PHE A 421 -7.61 -14.04 9.88
CA PHE A 421 -8.99 -13.59 9.87
C PHE A 421 -9.93 -14.70 10.37
N ASP A 422 -10.69 -14.39 11.41
CA ASP A 422 -11.68 -15.28 12.00
C ASP A 422 -12.99 -14.53 12.29
N SER A 423 -14.00 -14.71 11.44
CA SER A 423 -15.34 -14.15 11.66
C SER A 423 -16.32 -15.12 12.32
N LYS A 424 -15.89 -16.33 12.71
CA LYS A 424 -16.81 -17.35 13.23
C LYS A 424 -16.89 -17.23 14.74
N ALA A 425 -18.13 -17.15 15.25
CA ALA A 425 -18.33 -17.14 16.69
C ALA A 425 -18.00 -18.51 17.32
N PRO A 426 -17.45 -18.53 18.55
CA PRO A 426 -17.13 -19.77 19.24
C PRO A 426 -18.39 -20.61 19.53
N TRP A 427 -18.25 -21.93 19.63
CA TRP A 427 -19.31 -22.78 20.18
C TRP A 427 -19.33 -22.69 21.72
N ILE A 428 -20.51 -22.67 22.34
CA ILE A 428 -20.67 -22.68 23.80
C ILE A 428 -21.94 -23.39 24.26
N LYS A 429 -21.85 -24.15 25.35
CA LYS A 429 -23.01 -24.75 26.05
C LYS A 429 -22.87 -24.61 27.56
N THR A 430 -23.93 -24.13 28.21
CA THR A 430 -24.03 -24.03 29.68
C THR A 430 -24.85 -25.18 30.24
N PHE A 431 -24.35 -25.79 31.32
CA PHE A 431 -24.98 -26.88 32.05
C PHE A 431 -25.19 -26.50 33.51
N SER A 432 -26.34 -26.91 34.03
CA SER A 432 -26.71 -26.84 35.43
C SER A 432 -27.90 -27.78 35.66
N PRO A 433 -28.14 -28.24 36.89
CA PRO A 433 -29.30 -29.07 37.19
C PRO A 433 -30.60 -28.30 36.88
N ASN A 434 -31.60 -29.01 36.37
CA ASN A 434 -32.94 -28.42 36.16
C ASN A 434 -33.57 -27.99 37.49
N ILE A 435 -33.31 -28.75 38.55
CA ILE A 435 -33.73 -28.47 39.93
C ILE A 435 -32.50 -28.64 40.82
N SER A 436 -32.10 -27.62 41.58
CA SER A 436 -30.83 -27.64 42.33
C SER A 436 -30.68 -28.83 43.28
N SER A 437 -31.80 -29.32 43.83
CA SER A 437 -31.79 -30.43 44.78
C SER A 437 -31.43 -31.79 44.16
N SER A 438 -31.40 -31.92 42.83
CA SER A 438 -31.00 -33.19 42.19
C SER A 438 -29.54 -33.53 42.47
N GLU A 439 -28.69 -32.53 42.68
CA GLU A 439 -27.25 -32.70 42.91
C GLU A 439 -26.85 -32.46 44.36
N SER A 440 -27.59 -31.63 45.10
CA SER A 440 -27.24 -31.27 46.47
C SER A 440 -28.43 -31.32 47.42
N ASN A 441 -28.20 -31.65 48.69
CA ASN A 441 -29.19 -31.51 49.75
C ASN A 441 -29.29 -30.06 50.27
N ILE A 442 -28.39 -29.16 49.87
CA ILE A 442 -28.45 -27.73 50.16
C ILE A 442 -28.76 -26.92 48.89
N ALA A 443 -29.09 -25.64 49.04
CA ALA A 443 -29.34 -24.75 47.89
C ALA A 443 -28.05 -24.29 47.19
N ARG A 444 -27.04 -25.18 47.09
CA ARG A 444 -25.75 -24.95 46.43
C ARG A 444 -25.59 -25.98 45.32
N PHE A 445 -25.27 -25.55 44.11
CA PHE A 445 -25.15 -26.43 42.95
C PHE A 445 -24.11 -25.90 41.96
N ARG A 446 -23.59 -26.79 41.11
CA ARG A 446 -22.58 -26.45 40.12
C ARG A 446 -23.26 -25.87 38.87
N VAL A 447 -22.68 -24.80 38.34
CA VAL A 447 -22.96 -24.29 37.00
C VAL A 447 -21.67 -24.45 36.22
N GLU A 448 -21.71 -25.15 35.11
CA GLU A 448 -20.56 -25.41 34.26
C GLU A 448 -20.84 -25.01 32.82
N TRP A 449 -19.79 -24.78 32.04
CA TRP A 449 -19.88 -24.45 30.64
C TRP A 449 -18.70 -25.04 29.87
N ARG A 450 -18.95 -25.35 28.60
CA ARG A 450 -17.94 -25.87 27.67
C ARG A 450 -18.02 -25.07 26.39
N GLY A 451 -16.87 -24.63 25.90
CA GLY A 451 -16.78 -23.92 24.63
C GLY A 451 -15.53 -24.34 23.86
N SER A 452 -15.58 -24.14 22.56
CA SER A 452 -14.48 -24.42 21.65
C SER A 452 -14.54 -23.44 20.49
N ASP A 453 -13.37 -23.10 19.97
CA ASP A 453 -13.22 -22.35 18.74
C ASP A 453 -12.03 -22.94 17.96
N ALA A 454 -12.17 -23.04 16.63
CA ALA A 454 -11.23 -23.79 15.81
C ALA A 454 -10.01 -22.98 15.37
N LEU A 455 -10.12 -21.64 15.29
CA LEU A 455 -9.09 -20.81 14.67
C LEU A 455 -8.44 -19.87 15.67
N SER A 456 -9.22 -19.03 16.34
CA SER A 456 -8.70 -18.05 17.30
C SER A 456 -8.69 -18.56 18.74
N GLY A 457 -9.47 -19.61 19.04
CA GLY A 457 -9.54 -20.20 20.37
C GLY A 457 -10.29 -19.31 21.37
N ILE A 458 -10.76 -19.89 22.49
CA ILE A 458 -11.50 -19.11 23.50
C ILE A 458 -10.54 -18.21 24.28
N GLN A 459 -10.83 -16.90 24.31
CA GLN A 459 -10.14 -15.93 25.15
C GLN A 459 -10.71 -15.94 26.58
N SER A 460 -12.03 -15.84 26.72
CA SER A 460 -12.66 -15.71 28.03
C SER A 460 -14.17 -15.98 28.03
N TYR A 461 -14.74 -16.07 29.24
CA TYR A 461 -16.18 -16.17 29.49
C TYR A 461 -16.67 -15.02 30.38
N ASN A 462 -17.82 -14.47 30.03
CA ASN A 462 -18.60 -13.59 30.90
C ASN A 462 -19.83 -14.33 31.41
N VAL A 463 -19.91 -14.57 32.72
CA VAL A 463 -20.98 -15.34 33.36
C VAL A 463 -21.91 -14.39 34.09
N LYS A 464 -23.18 -14.40 33.70
CA LYS A 464 -24.22 -13.57 34.28
C LYS A 464 -25.35 -14.42 34.84
N VAL A 465 -26.01 -13.94 35.87
CA VAL A 465 -27.16 -14.59 36.50
C VAL A 465 -28.33 -13.62 36.64
N ARG A 466 -29.54 -14.11 36.38
CA ARG A 466 -30.79 -13.37 36.61
C ARG A 466 -31.79 -14.24 37.37
N PRO A 467 -32.23 -13.86 38.58
CA PRO A 467 -33.38 -14.50 39.21
C PRO A 467 -34.68 -14.09 38.50
N ASN A 468 -35.70 -14.94 38.57
CA ASN A 468 -37.02 -14.70 37.96
C ASN A 468 -37.73 -13.41 38.36
N ASN A 469 -37.39 -12.81 39.50
CA ASN A 469 -37.95 -11.53 39.95
C ASN A 469 -37.07 -10.32 39.61
N SER A 470 -36.06 -10.49 38.76
CA SER A 470 -35.23 -9.41 38.24
C SER A 470 -35.40 -9.29 36.74
N ARG A 471 -35.42 -8.06 36.23
CA ARG A 471 -35.36 -7.80 34.78
C ARG A 471 -33.94 -7.96 34.24
N ASN A 472 -32.92 -7.63 35.05
CA ASN A 472 -31.53 -7.53 34.60
C ASN A 472 -30.66 -8.71 35.04
N PHE A 473 -29.75 -9.11 34.15
CA PHE A 473 -28.67 -10.04 34.44
C PHE A 473 -27.54 -9.34 35.19
N ARG A 474 -27.09 -9.92 36.31
CA ARG A 474 -25.92 -9.48 37.06
C ARG A 474 -24.70 -10.33 36.70
N THR A 475 -23.58 -9.71 36.38
CA THR A 475 -22.30 -10.41 36.17
C THR A 475 -21.81 -11.02 37.49
N ILE A 476 -21.42 -12.29 37.45
CA ILE A 476 -20.85 -13.03 38.60
C ILE A 476 -19.43 -13.53 38.34
N ARG A 477 -19.02 -13.60 37.07
CA ARG A 477 -17.63 -13.72 36.63
C ARG A 477 -17.43 -12.86 35.38
N HIS A 478 -16.38 -12.05 35.38
CA HIS A 478 -16.01 -11.22 34.25
C HIS A 478 -14.71 -11.75 33.63
N ASN A 479 -14.65 -11.85 32.30
CA ASN A 479 -13.49 -12.31 31.53
C ASN A 479 -12.74 -13.51 32.15
N THR A 480 -13.46 -14.51 32.64
CA THR A 480 -12.86 -15.66 33.32
C THR A 480 -12.46 -16.76 32.34
N THR A 481 -11.38 -17.49 32.63
CA THR A 481 -11.00 -18.73 31.93
C THR A 481 -11.57 -19.99 32.60
N SER A 482 -12.13 -19.86 33.81
CA SER A 482 -12.78 -20.97 34.49
C SER A 482 -13.96 -21.49 33.67
N THR A 483 -14.26 -22.78 33.80
CA THR A 483 -15.36 -23.47 33.10
C THR A 483 -16.50 -23.89 34.03
N SER A 484 -16.42 -23.54 35.31
CA SER A 484 -17.51 -23.79 36.26
C SER A 484 -17.45 -22.86 37.47
N LEU A 485 -18.56 -22.80 38.21
CA LEU A 485 -18.64 -22.19 39.53
C LEU A 485 -19.66 -22.91 40.41
N GLN A 486 -19.52 -22.74 41.72
CA GLN A 486 -20.53 -23.15 42.70
C GLN A 486 -21.48 -21.99 42.99
N PHE A 487 -22.78 -22.16 42.73
CA PHE A 487 -23.80 -21.14 42.95
C PHE A 487 -24.69 -21.47 44.14
N ARG A 488 -24.89 -20.52 45.05
CA ARG A 488 -25.85 -20.64 46.16
C ARG A 488 -27.13 -19.87 45.83
N GLY A 489 -28.21 -20.61 45.60
CA GLY A 489 -29.51 -20.05 45.27
C GLY A 489 -30.42 -19.85 46.48
N ARG A 490 -31.45 -19.02 46.32
CA ARG A 490 -32.53 -18.83 47.32
C ARG A 490 -33.71 -19.73 47.01
N ALA A 491 -34.31 -20.34 48.04
CA ALA A 491 -35.45 -21.23 47.89
C ALA A 491 -36.64 -20.52 47.19
N GLY A 492 -37.30 -21.23 46.27
CA GLY A 492 -38.42 -20.71 45.49
C GLY A 492 -38.03 -19.80 44.32
N LYS A 493 -36.74 -19.53 44.11
CA LYS A 493 -36.26 -18.76 42.97
C LYS A 493 -35.92 -19.67 41.80
N THR A 494 -36.18 -19.15 40.60
CA THR A 494 -35.65 -19.68 39.35
C THR A 494 -34.51 -18.77 38.91
N TYR A 495 -33.36 -19.33 38.57
CA TYR A 495 -32.20 -18.61 38.07
C TYR A 495 -31.95 -18.95 36.60
N TYR A 496 -31.64 -17.91 35.82
CA TYR A 496 -31.16 -18.00 34.45
C TYR A 496 -29.66 -17.65 34.45
N PHE A 497 -28.83 -18.57 34.00
CA PHE A 497 -27.40 -18.37 33.83
C PHE A 497 -27.11 -18.11 32.36
N LYS A 498 -26.56 -16.95 32.05
CA LYS A 498 -26.12 -16.55 30.71
C LYS A 498 -24.60 -16.58 30.69
N VAL A 499 -24.00 -17.42 29.86
CA VAL A 499 -22.56 -17.48 29.64
C VAL A 499 -22.28 -16.96 28.24
N VAL A 500 -21.44 -15.94 28.13
CA VAL A 500 -20.97 -15.39 26.85
C VAL A 500 -19.51 -15.81 26.69
N ALA A 501 -19.23 -16.67 25.72
CA ALA A 501 -17.87 -16.99 25.31
C ALA A 501 -17.38 -15.89 24.34
N LYS A 502 -16.14 -15.45 24.52
CA LYS A 502 -15.43 -14.55 23.59
C LYS A 502 -14.16 -15.25 23.13
N ASP A 503 -13.93 -15.32 21.84
CA ASP A 503 -12.67 -15.84 21.28
C ASP A 503 -11.57 -14.77 21.24
N ARG A 504 -10.37 -15.11 20.73
CA ARG A 504 -9.25 -14.17 20.65
C ARG A 504 -9.37 -13.18 19.48
N ALA A 505 -10.15 -13.49 18.45
CA ALA A 505 -10.43 -12.58 17.33
C ALA A 505 -11.50 -11.52 17.68
N GLY A 506 -12.27 -11.73 18.74
CA GLY A 506 -13.29 -10.81 19.24
C GLY A 506 -14.74 -11.30 19.09
N ASN A 507 -14.98 -12.44 18.43
CA ASN A 507 -16.33 -12.96 18.22
C ASN A 507 -16.92 -13.47 19.53
N LYS A 508 -18.25 -13.44 19.62
CA LYS A 508 -18.98 -13.77 20.86
C LYS A 508 -20.14 -14.70 20.56
N GLN A 509 -20.32 -15.68 21.43
CA GLN A 509 -21.51 -16.54 21.42
C GLN A 509 -22.10 -16.70 22.81
N THR A 510 -23.42 -16.83 22.89
CA THR A 510 -24.14 -16.91 24.18
C THR A 510 -24.82 -18.27 24.36
N SER A 511 -24.74 -18.83 25.57
CA SER A 511 -25.58 -19.94 26.03
C SER A 511 -26.36 -19.54 27.28
N ILE A 512 -27.61 -20.00 27.41
CA ILE A 512 -28.46 -19.74 28.59
C ILE A 512 -28.98 -21.05 29.16
N ARG A 513 -28.94 -21.18 30.49
CA ARG A 513 -29.46 -22.33 31.23
C ARG A 513 -30.33 -21.91 32.42
N LYS A 514 -31.43 -22.64 32.66
CA LYS A 514 -32.38 -22.41 33.77
C LYS A 514 -32.20 -23.44 34.88
N THR A 515 -32.24 -23.00 36.13
CA THR A 515 -32.28 -23.86 37.33
C THR A 515 -33.33 -23.37 38.32
N ILE A 516 -34.17 -24.30 38.80
CA ILE A 516 -35.14 -24.04 39.86
C ILE A 516 -34.54 -24.43 41.22
N VAL A 517 -34.60 -23.52 42.20
CA VAL A 517 -34.23 -23.83 43.58
C VAL A 517 -35.51 -24.12 44.36
N PRO A 518 -35.75 -25.37 44.79
CA PRO A 518 -37.02 -25.74 45.36
C PRO A 518 -37.26 -25.11 46.74
N TYR A 519 -38.53 -24.93 47.06
CA TYR A 519 -38.97 -24.72 48.42
C TYR A 519 -38.75 -25.98 49.25
N ASN A 520 -38.46 -25.77 50.54
CA ASN A 520 -38.47 -26.87 51.50
C ASN A 520 -39.89 -27.40 51.68
N GLU A 521 -40.07 -28.63 52.16
CA GLU A 521 -41.39 -29.26 52.34
C GLU A 521 -42.32 -28.48 53.27
N GLY A 522 -41.77 -27.58 54.08
CA GLY A 522 -42.49 -26.74 55.03
C GLY A 522 -43.17 -25.49 54.46
N ALA A 523 -42.74 -25.01 53.28
CA ALA A 523 -43.15 -23.70 52.78
C ALA A 523 -44.52 -23.72 52.08
N ASN A 524 -45.24 -22.60 52.13
CA ASN A 524 -46.48 -22.31 51.38
C ASN A 524 -47.60 -23.36 51.54
N ILE A 525 -47.69 -24.00 52.70
CA ILE A 525 -48.76 -24.95 52.99
C ILE A 525 -50.04 -24.18 53.27
N ALA A 526 -51.08 -24.45 52.49
CA ALA A 526 -52.40 -23.87 52.69
C ALA A 526 -53.24 -24.70 53.67
N LYS A 527 -53.24 -26.03 53.50
CA LYS A 527 -54.01 -26.96 54.34
C LYS A 527 -53.24 -28.27 54.52
N LYS A 528 -53.36 -28.91 55.68
CA LYS A 528 -52.70 -30.20 55.96
C LYS A 528 -53.48 -31.02 56.99
N ARG A 529 -53.67 -32.31 56.71
CA ARG A 529 -54.22 -33.30 57.65
C ARG A 529 -53.41 -34.60 57.57
N GLY A 530 -52.82 -35.02 58.70
CA GLY A 530 -52.15 -36.33 58.84
C GLY A 530 -50.69 -36.42 58.35
N PHE A 531 -50.14 -35.42 57.67
CA PHE A 531 -48.70 -35.32 57.42
C PHE A 531 -47.99 -34.66 58.62
N ARG A 532 -46.88 -35.23 59.08
CA ARG A 532 -46.03 -34.67 60.15
C ARG A 532 -44.66 -34.30 59.59
N ARG A 533 -44.05 -33.24 60.10
CA ARG A 533 -42.67 -32.88 59.75
C ARG A 533 -41.70 -33.75 60.56
N LYS A 534 -40.61 -34.17 59.94
CA LYS A 534 -39.48 -34.82 60.62
C LYS A 534 -38.18 -34.14 60.22
N ASN A 535 -37.29 -34.00 61.19
CA ASN A 535 -35.96 -33.44 61.00
C ASN A 535 -34.94 -34.57 61.05
N PHE A 536 -34.03 -34.57 60.10
CA PHE A 536 -32.90 -35.48 59.98
C PHE A 536 -31.66 -34.66 59.63
N PRO A 537 -31.03 -34.00 60.62
CA PRO A 537 -29.76 -33.31 60.43
C PRO A 537 -28.75 -34.27 59.78
N ASN A 538 -27.88 -33.74 58.92
CA ASN A 538 -26.83 -34.52 58.22
C ASN A 538 -27.34 -35.67 57.32
N SER A 539 -28.58 -35.57 56.82
CA SER A 539 -29.16 -36.54 55.90
C SER A 539 -29.13 -36.11 54.43
N ASN A 540 -29.49 -37.05 53.55
CA ASN A 540 -29.69 -36.79 52.12
C ASN A 540 -31.05 -36.15 51.79
N TYR A 541 -31.90 -35.82 52.76
CA TYR A 541 -33.11 -35.05 52.46
C TYR A 541 -32.75 -33.61 52.14
N TYR A 542 -33.51 -32.96 51.27
CA TYR A 542 -33.33 -31.54 50.98
C TYR A 542 -33.49 -30.73 52.26
N LYS A 543 -32.44 -29.97 52.62
CA LYS A 543 -32.29 -29.25 53.90
C LYS A 543 -32.49 -30.11 55.15
N GLY A 544 -32.30 -31.42 55.02
CA GLY A 544 -32.40 -32.37 56.12
C GLY A 544 -33.80 -32.58 56.67
N THR A 545 -34.87 -32.17 55.98
CA THR A 545 -36.24 -32.27 56.51
C THR A 545 -37.21 -32.89 55.52
N ILE A 546 -38.24 -33.58 56.05
CA ILE A 546 -39.30 -34.16 55.24
C ILE A 546 -40.66 -34.00 55.92
N ARG A 547 -41.72 -34.12 55.10
CA ARG A 547 -43.09 -34.30 55.57
C ARG A 547 -43.53 -35.69 55.21
N THR A 548 -43.92 -36.45 56.23
CA THR A 548 -44.23 -37.87 56.10
C THR A 548 -45.61 -38.18 56.64
N SER A 549 -46.30 -39.14 56.03
CA SER A 549 -47.49 -39.74 56.61
C SER A 549 -47.52 -41.24 56.34
N ARG A 550 -48.00 -42.02 57.31
CA ARG A 550 -48.39 -43.43 57.15
C ARG A 550 -49.90 -43.61 57.07
N ARG A 551 -50.68 -42.55 57.28
CA ARG A 551 -52.15 -42.59 57.28
C ARG A 551 -52.66 -42.46 55.86
N ARG A 552 -53.33 -43.50 55.36
CA ARG A 552 -54.03 -43.45 54.07
C ARG A 552 -55.11 -42.37 54.12
N GLY A 553 -55.22 -41.58 53.06
CA GLY A 553 -56.11 -40.43 52.99
C GLY A 553 -55.60 -39.16 53.68
N ALA A 554 -54.39 -39.18 54.27
CA ALA A 554 -53.75 -37.94 54.72
C ALA A 554 -53.56 -36.97 53.54
N THR A 555 -53.80 -35.68 53.75
CA THR A 555 -53.76 -34.65 52.73
C THR A 555 -52.79 -33.53 53.09
N ILE A 556 -52.21 -32.90 52.07
CA ILE A 556 -51.46 -31.65 52.19
C ILE A 556 -51.59 -30.84 50.90
N GLU A 557 -51.79 -29.54 51.04
CA GLU A 557 -52.03 -28.60 49.95
C GLU A 557 -51.01 -27.47 49.99
N TYR A 558 -50.36 -27.20 48.85
CA TYR A 558 -49.39 -26.13 48.67
C TYR A 558 -49.94 -25.10 47.69
N LYS A 559 -50.00 -23.83 48.10
CA LYS A 559 -50.30 -22.71 47.20
C LYS A 559 -49.00 -22.20 46.58
N PHE A 560 -49.01 -21.91 45.29
CA PHE A 560 -47.85 -21.32 44.62
C PHE A 560 -48.27 -20.46 43.44
N THR A 561 -47.43 -19.47 43.13
CA THR A 561 -47.53 -18.70 41.89
C THR A 561 -46.36 -19.07 41.00
N GLY A 562 -46.62 -19.54 39.78
CA GLY A 562 -45.59 -19.96 38.83
C GLY A 562 -46.17 -20.54 37.54
N ASN A 563 -45.30 -20.86 36.59
CA ASN A 563 -45.65 -21.53 35.32
C ASN A 563 -45.23 -23.01 35.31
N SER A 564 -44.68 -23.53 36.40
CA SER A 564 -44.44 -24.96 36.57
C SER A 564 -44.31 -25.35 38.03
N VAL A 565 -44.65 -26.60 38.33
CA VAL A 565 -44.50 -27.22 39.65
C VAL A 565 -43.89 -28.60 39.53
N GLY A 566 -43.08 -28.99 40.50
CA GLY A 566 -42.53 -30.33 40.65
C GLY A 566 -42.55 -30.79 42.10
N LEU A 567 -42.95 -32.03 42.32
CA LEU A 567 -42.91 -32.66 43.64
C LEU A 567 -41.61 -33.46 43.77
N ILE A 568 -40.79 -33.06 44.74
CA ILE A 568 -39.57 -33.75 45.13
C ILE A 568 -39.88 -34.64 46.32
N THR A 569 -39.50 -35.90 46.23
CA THR A 569 -39.77 -36.93 47.22
C THR A 569 -38.60 -37.89 47.32
N THR A 570 -38.63 -38.74 48.34
CA THR A 570 -37.72 -39.87 48.47
C THR A 570 -38.41 -41.11 47.92
N LYS A 571 -37.65 -42.01 47.32
CA LYS A 571 -38.13 -43.36 46.97
C LYS A 571 -37.48 -44.39 47.89
N ASN A 572 -38.25 -45.33 48.42
CA ASN A 572 -37.72 -46.43 49.24
C ASN A 572 -38.70 -47.63 49.27
N ARG A 573 -38.28 -48.78 49.82
CA ARG A 573 -39.06 -50.03 49.85
C ARG A 573 -40.38 -49.89 50.61
N ASN A 574 -40.43 -49.04 51.63
CA ASN A 574 -41.60 -48.80 52.46
C ASN A 574 -42.42 -47.56 52.06
N LEU A 575 -42.08 -46.90 50.95
CA LEU A 575 -42.83 -45.78 50.41
C LEU A 575 -43.78 -46.24 49.29
N GLY A 576 -44.98 -45.68 49.27
CA GLY A 576 -46.04 -46.09 48.35
C GLY A 576 -46.58 -44.97 47.48
N LYS A 577 -47.87 -45.08 47.15
CA LYS A 577 -48.54 -44.23 46.17
C LYS A 577 -49.08 -42.94 46.79
N ALA A 578 -49.13 -41.87 46.00
CA ALA A 578 -49.87 -40.65 46.33
C ALA A 578 -50.69 -40.17 45.13
N ARG A 579 -51.92 -39.71 45.37
CA ARG A 579 -52.75 -39.04 44.36
C ARG A 579 -52.40 -37.56 44.33
N ILE A 580 -52.17 -37.03 43.14
CA ILE A 580 -51.83 -35.64 42.89
C ILE A 580 -53.04 -34.94 42.29
N PHE A 581 -53.37 -33.79 42.85
CA PHE A 581 -54.40 -32.90 42.35
C PHE A 581 -53.79 -31.52 42.12
N ILE A 582 -54.23 -30.86 41.06
CA ILE A 582 -53.88 -29.48 40.73
C ILE A 582 -55.18 -28.71 40.63
N ASP A 583 -55.30 -27.60 41.36
CA ASP A 583 -56.47 -26.72 41.33
C ASP A 583 -57.78 -27.49 41.57
N GLY A 584 -57.75 -28.42 42.53
CA GLY A 584 -58.88 -29.28 42.91
C GLY A 584 -59.11 -30.49 42.00
N LYS A 585 -58.53 -30.53 40.79
CA LYS A 585 -58.72 -31.62 39.82
C LYS A 585 -57.68 -32.71 39.99
N TYR A 586 -58.12 -33.98 39.93
CA TYR A 586 -57.20 -35.12 39.94
C TYR A 586 -56.34 -35.11 38.68
N VAL A 587 -55.02 -35.27 38.84
CA VAL A 587 -54.08 -35.33 37.71
C VAL A 587 -53.59 -36.75 37.50
N LYS A 588 -52.97 -37.36 38.52
CA LYS A 588 -52.47 -38.74 38.46
C LYS A 588 -52.10 -39.30 39.82
N THR A 589 -51.82 -40.59 39.85
CA THR A 589 -51.19 -41.26 40.99
C THR A 589 -49.71 -41.52 40.71
N ILE A 590 -48.84 -41.10 41.64
CA ILE A 590 -47.39 -41.35 41.59
C ILE A 590 -47.00 -42.45 42.58
N ASN A 591 -45.87 -43.12 42.35
CA ASN A 591 -45.37 -44.19 43.21
C ASN A 591 -43.93 -43.92 43.69
N ALA A 592 -43.77 -43.78 45.01
CA ALA A 592 -42.47 -43.58 45.66
C ALA A 592 -41.76 -44.90 46.03
N TYR A 593 -42.22 -46.05 45.55
CA TYR A 593 -41.50 -47.31 45.75
C TYR A 593 -40.17 -47.34 44.97
N SER A 594 -39.13 -47.86 45.61
CA SER A 594 -37.86 -48.26 44.98
C SER A 594 -37.19 -49.33 45.83
N ARG A 595 -36.53 -50.31 45.19
CA ARG A 595 -35.75 -51.36 45.89
C ARG A 595 -34.60 -50.80 46.72
N LYS A 596 -34.00 -49.68 46.31
CA LYS A 596 -32.95 -48.95 47.06
C LYS A 596 -33.42 -47.53 47.38
N PRO A 597 -33.01 -46.92 48.50
CA PRO A 597 -33.29 -45.52 48.80
C PRO A 597 -32.78 -44.60 47.67
N LYS A 598 -33.64 -43.71 47.18
CA LYS A 598 -33.28 -42.63 46.25
C LYS A 598 -33.86 -41.32 46.77
N TYR A 599 -33.00 -40.40 47.19
CA TYR A 599 -33.40 -39.11 47.77
C TYR A 599 -33.61 -38.03 46.70
N ARG A 600 -34.38 -36.99 47.02
CA ARG A 600 -34.52 -35.77 46.18
C ARG A 600 -34.97 -36.04 44.74
N GLN A 601 -35.87 -37.01 44.55
CA GLN A 601 -36.37 -37.45 43.26
C GLN A 601 -37.61 -36.64 42.84
N LYS A 602 -37.62 -36.09 41.63
CA LYS A 602 -38.82 -35.45 41.06
C LYS A 602 -39.77 -36.53 40.54
N LEU A 603 -40.84 -36.83 41.28
CA LEU A 603 -41.86 -37.82 40.85
C LEU A 603 -43.07 -37.22 40.14
N PHE A 604 -43.27 -35.91 40.26
CA PHE A 604 -44.31 -35.19 39.55
C PHE A 604 -43.75 -33.90 38.96
N GLY A 605 -44.27 -33.52 37.79
CA GLY A 605 -43.98 -32.27 37.13
C GLY A 605 -45.16 -31.86 36.27
N MET A 606 -45.51 -30.58 36.29
CA MET A 606 -46.51 -29.98 35.41
C MET A 606 -46.08 -28.56 35.08
N SER A 607 -46.45 -28.07 33.88
CA SER A 607 -46.15 -26.73 33.39
C SER A 607 -47.35 -26.12 32.70
N TRP A 608 -47.37 -24.79 32.67
CA TRP A 608 -48.39 -23.95 32.04
C TRP A 608 -47.72 -22.94 31.12
N LYS A 609 -48.47 -22.44 30.13
CA LYS A 609 -47.98 -21.41 29.19
C LYS A 609 -47.63 -20.10 29.91
N ASN A 610 -48.49 -19.69 30.84
CA ASN A 610 -48.37 -18.43 31.57
C ASN A 610 -48.13 -18.68 33.06
N THR A 611 -47.59 -17.67 33.75
CA THR A 611 -47.48 -17.69 35.22
C THR A 611 -48.87 -17.45 35.82
N GLY A 612 -49.32 -18.35 36.69
CA GLY A 612 -50.60 -18.25 37.39
C GLY A 612 -50.52 -18.66 38.85
N SER A 613 -51.61 -18.46 39.59
CA SER A 613 -51.78 -18.97 40.95
C SER A 613 -52.39 -20.36 40.91
N HIS A 614 -51.79 -21.31 41.62
CA HIS A 614 -52.17 -22.72 41.59
C HIS A 614 -52.10 -23.36 42.98
N THR A 615 -52.83 -24.47 43.16
CA THR A 615 -52.81 -25.30 44.36
C THR A 615 -52.42 -26.73 44.02
N LEU A 616 -51.31 -27.21 44.58
CA LEU A 616 -50.90 -28.61 44.53
C LEU A 616 -51.39 -29.36 45.77
N LYS A 617 -52.31 -30.31 45.59
CA LYS A 617 -52.79 -31.19 46.66
C LYS A 617 -52.27 -32.60 46.49
N ILE A 618 -51.75 -33.16 47.58
CA ILE A 618 -51.16 -34.50 47.65
C ILE A 618 -51.96 -35.30 48.66
N VAL A 619 -52.43 -36.49 48.25
CA VAL A 619 -53.19 -37.42 49.10
C VAL A 619 -52.44 -38.74 49.22
N ASN A 620 -52.04 -39.13 50.43
CA ASN A 620 -51.38 -40.41 50.67
C ASN A 620 -52.33 -41.56 50.32
N ALA A 621 -51.92 -42.42 49.39
CA ALA A 621 -52.68 -43.58 48.92
C ALA A 621 -51.95 -44.90 49.19
N GLY A 622 -50.87 -44.89 49.99
CA GLY A 622 -50.12 -46.08 50.37
C GLY A 622 -50.97 -47.11 51.12
N ARG A 623 -50.62 -48.40 50.96
CA ARG A 623 -51.27 -49.55 51.59
C ARG A 623 -50.22 -50.57 52.03
N GLY A 624 -50.57 -51.46 52.96
CA GLY A 624 -49.69 -52.55 53.44
C GLY A 624 -48.30 -52.06 53.85
N ASN A 625 -47.26 -52.76 53.39
CA ASN A 625 -45.86 -52.45 53.67
C ASN A 625 -45.37 -51.14 53.02
N GLN A 626 -46.15 -50.55 52.10
CA GLN A 626 -45.87 -49.30 51.41
C GLN A 626 -46.82 -48.17 51.83
N LYS A 627 -47.24 -48.14 53.11
CA LYS A 627 -48.19 -47.14 53.62
C LYS A 627 -47.63 -45.72 53.78
N ARG A 628 -46.31 -45.54 53.72
CA ARG A 628 -45.64 -44.26 53.93
C ARG A 628 -45.55 -43.46 52.63
N PHE A 629 -45.74 -42.14 52.69
CA PHE A 629 -45.37 -41.23 51.61
C PHE A 629 -44.63 -40.02 52.19
N ASP A 630 -43.52 -39.64 51.57
CA ASP A 630 -42.69 -38.53 52.01
C ASP A 630 -42.67 -37.40 50.97
N ILE A 631 -42.58 -36.18 51.45
CA ILE A 631 -42.42 -34.96 50.66
C ILE A 631 -41.13 -34.31 51.14
N ASP A 632 -40.24 -34.05 50.20
CA ASP A 632 -38.88 -33.56 50.43
C ASP A 632 -38.77 -32.09 50.01
N GLY A 633 -39.45 -31.69 48.93
CA GLY A 633 -39.52 -30.30 48.51
C GLY A 633 -40.47 -30.06 47.35
N ILE A 634 -40.74 -28.79 47.07
CA ILE A 634 -41.60 -28.37 45.96
C ILE A 634 -40.79 -27.42 45.06
N ALA A 635 -40.57 -27.83 43.81
CA ALA A 635 -39.90 -27.00 42.81
C ALA A 635 -40.95 -26.17 42.06
N VAL A 636 -40.90 -24.84 42.18
CA VAL A 636 -41.80 -23.93 41.46
C VAL A 636 -40.99 -23.13 40.46
N GLY A 637 -41.29 -23.29 39.18
CA GLY A 637 -40.67 -22.49 38.12
C GLY A 637 -41.47 -21.23 37.83
N ARG A 638 -40.75 -20.17 37.44
CA ARG A 638 -41.34 -18.97 36.82
C ARG A 638 -40.60 -18.64 35.54
#